data_AF-A0A7W1DRC3-F1
#
_entry.id   AF-A0A7W1DRC3-F1
#
_cell.length_a   1.000
_cell.length_b   1.000
_cell.length_c   1.000
_cell.angle_alpha   90.00
_cell.angle_beta   90.00
_cell.angle_gamma   90.00
#
_symmetry.space_group_name_H-M   'P 1'
#
loop_
_entity.id
_entity.type
_entity.pdbx_description
1 polymer ?
#
loop_
_entity_poly.entity_id
_entity_poly.type
_entity_poly.pdbx_seq_one_letter_code
_entity_poly.pdbx_strand_id
1 'polypeptide(L)'
;MLSAGTYRLRGTVTDSGIGLANVSVAVVEGVGDSLTTTTNADGVYALYGVRDRVRLQASGTGYFNEIKEVDVFDHRTYDFEMRIDRPRTDLRGRYRLTIDRNPAKGSGCTGRDPELPDTRSYDATVDQDGLRLTVTLSGADFIVTRGRGNTFSGTIDGSDRVTFVLGDQDLYYWEDRVQDLVERIGTTGQVLVITGKVTAGLSPSRISGTLAGWFLYVEGGGPPFRILQNNCYSFTTHRFEMVRQ
;
A
#
# COMPACT_ATOMS: atom_id res chain seq x y z
N MET A 1 -7.71 -4.86 -33.15
CA MET A 1 -8.76 -5.79 -33.59
C MET A 1 -8.36 -7.19 -33.14
N LEU A 2 -9.29 -8.00 -32.66
CA LEU A 2 -9.03 -9.41 -32.36
C LEU A 2 -8.88 -10.19 -33.66
N SER A 3 -8.01 -11.19 -33.69
CA SER A 3 -7.96 -12.15 -34.80
C SER A 3 -9.33 -12.84 -34.95
N ALA A 4 -9.77 -13.06 -36.18
CA ALA A 4 -11.07 -13.68 -36.43
C ALA A 4 -11.16 -15.05 -35.73
N GLY A 5 -12.30 -15.32 -35.08
CA GLY A 5 -12.52 -16.57 -34.34
C GLY A 5 -11.76 -16.70 -33.02
N THR A 6 -11.22 -15.60 -32.49
CA THR A 6 -10.57 -15.57 -31.17
C THR A 6 -11.32 -14.66 -30.20
N TYR A 7 -11.07 -14.87 -28.92
CA TYR A 7 -11.78 -14.20 -27.84
C TYR A 7 -10.83 -13.46 -26.91
N ARG A 8 -11.44 -12.72 -25.98
CA ARG A 8 -10.76 -12.05 -24.88
C ARG A 8 -10.98 -12.89 -23.63
N LEU A 9 -9.90 -13.27 -22.97
CA LEU A 9 -9.92 -13.84 -21.64
C LEU A 9 -9.40 -12.78 -20.66
N ARG A 10 -10.14 -12.51 -19.60
CA ARG A 10 -9.73 -11.56 -18.55
C ARG A 10 -9.90 -12.21 -17.18
N GLY A 11 -9.42 -11.55 -16.15
CA GLY A 11 -9.72 -11.94 -14.78
C GLY A 11 -8.87 -11.21 -13.78
N THR A 12 -8.88 -11.70 -12.56
CA THR A 12 -8.04 -11.22 -11.48
C THR A 12 -7.09 -12.31 -11.01
N VAL A 13 -5.93 -11.89 -10.54
CA VAL A 13 -5.04 -12.74 -9.75
C VAL A 13 -5.02 -12.22 -8.32
N THR A 14 -5.41 -13.06 -7.37
CA THR A 14 -5.58 -12.70 -5.97
C THR A 14 -4.78 -13.58 -5.03
N ASP A 15 -4.55 -13.07 -3.82
CA ASP A 15 -4.13 -13.82 -2.64
C ASP A 15 -4.96 -13.35 -1.46
N SER A 16 -5.72 -14.28 -0.86
CA SER A 16 -6.61 -14.01 0.26
C SER A 16 -7.61 -12.90 -0.08
N GLY A 17 -8.08 -12.88 -1.33
CA GLY A 17 -9.00 -11.87 -1.87
C GLY A 17 -8.38 -10.50 -2.17
N ILE A 18 -7.06 -10.33 -2.05
CA ILE A 18 -6.34 -9.10 -2.43
C ILE A 18 -5.73 -9.26 -3.82
N GLY A 19 -5.98 -8.30 -4.71
CA GLY A 19 -5.40 -8.29 -6.05
C GLY A 19 -3.87 -8.18 -6.02
N LEU A 20 -3.21 -9.03 -6.79
CA LEU A 20 -1.75 -9.08 -6.88
C LEU A 20 -1.25 -8.34 -8.12
N ALA A 21 -0.49 -7.27 -7.92
CA ALA A 21 0.12 -6.51 -9.01
C ALA A 21 1.36 -7.21 -9.59
N ASN A 22 1.64 -6.96 -10.87
CA ASN A 22 2.83 -7.45 -11.58
C ASN A 22 2.98 -8.99 -11.62
N VAL A 23 1.88 -9.72 -11.53
CA VAL A 23 1.85 -11.17 -11.79
C VAL A 23 1.81 -11.39 -13.30
N SER A 24 2.69 -12.25 -13.80
CA SER A 24 2.71 -12.67 -15.19
C SER A 24 1.62 -13.71 -15.42
N VAL A 25 0.76 -13.50 -16.41
CA VAL A 25 -0.24 -14.47 -16.85
C VAL A 25 0.04 -14.82 -18.30
N ALA A 26 0.33 -16.09 -18.56
CA ALA A 26 0.73 -16.58 -19.88
C ALA A 26 -0.12 -17.76 -20.33
N VAL A 27 -0.34 -17.86 -21.65
CA VAL A 27 -0.79 -19.09 -22.29
C VAL A 27 0.45 -19.92 -22.59
N VAL A 28 0.54 -21.10 -21.98
CA VAL A 28 1.70 -22.01 -22.12
C VAL A 28 1.40 -23.22 -23.01
N GLU A 29 0.14 -23.38 -23.43
CA GLU A 29 -0.31 -24.41 -24.36
C GLU A 29 -1.66 -24.00 -24.98
N GLY A 30 -1.88 -24.31 -26.27
CA GLY A 30 -3.14 -24.04 -26.99
C GLY A 30 -3.10 -22.81 -27.91
N VAL A 31 -4.27 -22.34 -28.37
CA VAL A 31 -4.32 -21.18 -29.26
C VAL A 31 -4.06 -19.90 -28.47
N GLY A 32 -3.05 -19.15 -28.91
CA GLY A 32 -2.52 -18.03 -28.16
C GLY A 32 -1.28 -18.40 -27.34
N ASP A 33 -0.67 -19.56 -27.56
CA ASP A 33 0.62 -19.92 -26.99
C ASP A 33 1.62 -18.77 -27.10
N SER A 34 2.42 -18.57 -26.05
CA SER A 34 3.34 -17.44 -25.83
C SER A 34 2.69 -16.07 -25.59
N LEU A 35 1.36 -15.92 -25.69
CA LEU A 35 0.71 -14.70 -25.23
C LEU A 35 0.92 -14.53 -23.73
N THR A 36 1.32 -13.33 -23.34
CA THR A 36 1.56 -12.96 -21.95
C THR A 36 0.98 -11.58 -21.66
N THR A 37 0.62 -11.36 -20.41
CA THR A 37 0.22 -10.09 -19.85
C THR A 37 0.65 -10.00 -18.40
N THR A 38 0.63 -8.81 -17.83
CA THR A 38 0.92 -8.57 -16.41
C THR A 38 -0.28 -7.94 -15.74
N THR A 39 -0.57 -8.37 -14.51
CA THR A 39 -1.65 -7.76 -13.74
C THR A 39 -1.35 -6.32 -13.34
N ASN A 40 -2.38 -5.48 -13.32
CA ASN A 40 -2.30 -4.11 -12.82
C ASN A 40 -2.33 -4.05 -11.28
N ALA A 41 -2.42 -2.84 -10.70
CA ALA A 41 -2.45 -2.64 -9.25
C ALA A 41 -3.61 -3.35 -8.52
N ASP A 42 -4.73 -3.61 -9.22
CA ASP A 42 -5.91 -4.30 -8.69
C ASP A 42 -5.86 -5.82 -8.95
N GLY A 43 -4.76 -6.34 -9.49
CA GLY A 43 -4.64 -7.74 -9.87
C GLY A 43 -5.34 -8.12 -11.18
N VAL A 44 -5.84 -7.15 -11.94
CA VAL A 44 -6.61 -7.41 -13.17
C VAL A 44 -5.68 -7.67 -14.36
N TYR A 45 -6.01 -8.68 -15.16
CA TYR A 45 -5.32 -9.00 -16.41
C TYR A 45 -6.29 -9.18 -17.59
N ALA A 46 -5.76 -9.09 -18.82
CA ALA A 46 -6.49 -9.46 -20.03
C ALA A 46 -5.56 -10.00 -21.13
N LEU A 47 -5.93 -11.15 -21.70
CA LEU A 47 -5.33 -11.77 -22.87
C LEU A 47 -6.32 -11.69 -24.03
N TYR A 48 -5.80 -11.40 -25.23
CA TYR A 48 -6.56 -11.22 -26.46
C TYR A 48 -6.00 -12.17 -27.51
N GLY A 49 -6.87 -12.92 -28.21
CA GLY A 49 -6.41 -13.86 -29.23
C GLY A 49 -6.42 -15.34 -28.81
N VAL A 50 -7.19 -15.68 -27.77
CA VAL A 50 -7.31 -17.05 -27.25
C VAL A 50 -8.59 -17.73 -27.73
N ARG A 51 -8.56 -19.07 -27.90
CA ARG A 51 -9.74 -19.89 -28.23
C ARG A 51 -9.51 -21.36 -27.86
N ASP A 52 -10.59 -22.13 -27.87
CA ASP A 52 -10.62 -23.57 -27.58
C ASP A 52 -10.04 -23.85 -26.18
N ARG A 53 -9.49 -25.04 -25.96
CA ARG A 53 -8.79 -25.38 -24.72
C ARG A 53 -7.40 -24.75 -24.72
N VAL A 54 -7.11 -24.00 -23.66
CA VAL A 54 -5.78 -23.44 -23.41
C VAL A 54 -5.30 -23.82 -22.02
N ARG A 55 -3.97 -23.86 -21.83
CA ARG A 55 -3.35 -23.98 -20.53
C ARG A 55 -2.73 -22.65 -20.14
N LEU A 56 -3.20 -22.09 -19.04
CA LEU A 56 -2.76 -20.82 -18.51
C LEU A 56 -1.81 -21.05 -17.34
N GLN A 57 -0.84 -20.15 -17.19
CA GLN A 57 0.05 -20.09 -16.05
C GLN A 57 0.03 -18.69 -15.46
N ALA A 58 -0.23 -18.58 -14.16
CA ALA A 58 0.05 -17.39 -13.37
C ALA A 58 1.36 -17.59 -12.59
N SER A 59 2.27 -16.63 -12.67
CA SER A 59 3.56 -16.66 -11.98
C SER A 59 3.94 -15.29 -11.42
N GLY A 60 4.43 -15.29 -10.17
CA GLY A 60 4.79 -14.07 -9.45
C GLY A 60 5.84 -14.36 -8.38
N THR A 61 6.68 -13.37 -8.07
CA THR A 61 7.75 -13.51 -7.08
C THR A 61 7.21 -13.91 -5.71
N GLY A 62 7.73 -15.02 -5.17
CA GLY A 62 7.35 -15.56 -3.86
C GLY A 62 6.02 -16.33 -3.84
N TYR A 63 5.47 -16.67 -5.00
CA TYR A 63 4.28 -17.49 -5.11
C TYR A 63 4.57 -18.78 -5.88
N PHE A 64 3.82 -19.83 -5.57
CA PHE A 64 3.79 -21.01 -6.42
C PHE A 64 3.19 -20.64 -7.79
N ASN A 65 3.77 -21.21 -8.85
CA ASN A 65 3.16 -21.14 -10.17
C ASN A 65 1.84 -21.90 -10.17
N GLU A 66 0.77 -21.23 -10.59
CA GLU A 66 -0.55 -21.86 -10.72
C GLU A 66 -0.83 -22.09 -12.19
N ILE A 67 -1.14 -23.35 -12.54
CA ILE A 67 -1.41 -23.77 -13.93
C ILE A 67 -2.85 -24.30 -14.00
N LYS A 68 -3.61 -23.83 -14.99
CA LYS A 68 -5.02 -24.16 -15.16
C LYS A 68 -5.37 -24.37 -16.62
N GLU A 69 -6.16 -25.41 -16.90
CA GLU A 69 -6.78 -25.59 -18.20
C GLU A 69 -8.11 -24.83 -18.25
N VAL A 70 -8.33 -24.08 -19.32
CA VAL A 70 -9.52 -23.25 -19.51
C VAL A 70 -10.04 -23.44 -20.92
N ASP A 71 -11.33 -23.74 -21.03
CA ASP A 71 -12.03 -23.80 -22.31
C ASP A 71 -12.61 -22.40 -22.65
N VAL A 72 -12.20 -21.84 -23.80
CA VAL A 72 -12.50 -20.48 -24.26
C VAL A 72 -13.24 -20.52 -25.61
N PHE A 73 -14.57 -20.52 -25.55
CA PHE A 73 -15.45 -20.49 -26.74
C PHE A 73 -16.15 -19.13 -26.94
N ASP A 74 -15.95 -18.20 -26.01
CA ASP A 74 -16.46 -16.84 -26.01
C ASP A 74 -15.58 -15.91 -25.16
N HIS A 75 -15.97 -14.65 -25.01
CA HIS A 75 -15.32 -13.75 -24.05
C HIS A 75 -15.58 -14.24 -22.63
N ARG A 76 -14.52 -14.55 -21.89
CA ARG A 76 -14.64 -15.18 -20.57
C ARG A 76 -13.83 -14.47 -19.50
N THR A 77 -14.27 -14.64 -18.26
CA THR A 77 -13.51 -14.31 -17.06
C THR A 77 -12.97 -15.60 -16.42
N TYR A 78 -11.70 -15.60 -16.04
CA TYR A 78 -11.09 -16.67 -15.24
C TYR A 78 -10.15 -16.05 -14.21
N ASP A 79 -10.32 -16.42 -12.94
CA ASP A 79 -9.55 -15.84 -11.85
C ASP A 79 -8.55 -16.86 -11.28
N PHE A 80 -7.41 -16.37 -10.82
CA PHE A 80 -6.39 -17.15 -10.12
C PHE A 80 -6.36 -16.77 -8.65
N GLU A 81 -6.33 -17.77 -7.78
CA GLU A 81 -5.95 -17.60 -6.38
C GLU A 81 -4.53 -18.17 -6.20
N MET A 82 -3.56 -17.29 -6.01
CA MET A 82 -2.17 -17.67 -5.80
C MET A 82 -1.90 -18.00 -4.33
N ARG A 83 -0.92 -18.87 -4.11
CA ARG A 83 -0.46 -19.24 -2.78
C ARG A 83 1.02 -18.90 -2.65
N ILE A 84 1.37 -18.27 -1.53
CA ILE A 84 2.77 -17.96 -1.21
C ILE A 84 3.58 -19.26 -1.11
N ASP A 85 4.83 -19.23 -1.59
CA ASP A 85 5.72 -20.40 -1.65
C ASP A 85 6.41 -20.75 -0.31
N ARG A 86 6.11 -19.96 0.72
CA ARG A 86 6.71 -20.05 2.06
C ARG A 86 5.71 -19.64 3.15
N PRO A 87 5.95 -19.98 4.43
CA PRO A 87 5.15 -19.43 5.53
C PRO A 87 5.19 -17.90 5.51
N ARG A 88 4.04 -17.26 5.76
CA ARG A 88 3.99 -15.80 5.91
C ARG A 88 4.65 -15.39 7.22
N THR A 89 5.38 -14.29 7.19
CA THR A 89 5.84 -13.64 8.41
C THR A 89 4.62 -13.13 9.19
N ASP A 90 4.50 -13.55 10.45
CA ASP A 90 3.47 -13.04 11.36
C ASP A 90 3.93 -11.69 11.94
N LEU A 91 3.27 -10.62 11.51
CA LEU A 91 3.54 -9.25 11.95
C LEU A 91 2.58 -8.78 13.05
N ARG A 92 1.69 -9.64 13.55
CA ARG A 92 0.76 -9.24 14.61
C ARG A 92 1.51 -8.91 15.90
N GLY A 93 1.05 -7.88 16.61
CA GLY A 93 1.54 -7.56 17.94
C GLY A 93 1.75 -6.07 18.18
N ARG A 94 2.50 -5.76 19.24
CA ARG A 94 2.82 -4.39 19.65
C ARG A 94 4.17 -3.97 19.11
N TYR A 95 4.25 -2.71 18.72
CA TYR A 95 5.42 -2.09 18.14
C TYR A 95 5.60 -0.67 18.70
N ARG A 96 6.83 -0.19 18.70
CA ARG A 96 7.13 1.24 18.73
C ARG A 96 7.31 1.72 17.30
N LEU A 97 6.43 2.59 16.83
CA LEU A 97 6.58 3.29 15.56
C LEU A 97 7.42 4.55 15.78
N THR A 98 8.40 4.79 14.92
CA THR A 98 9.17 6.03 14.79
C THR A 98 9.09 6.51 13.35
N ILE A 99 8.76 7.79 13.16
CA ILE A 99 8.75 8.44 11.85
C ILE A 99 9.70 9.65 11.93
N ASP A 100 10.72 9.65 11.07
CA ASP A 100 11.69 10.74 11.00
C ASP A 100 11.46 11.59 9.76
N ARG A 101 11.20 12.88 10.02
CA ARG A 101 11.21 13.95 9.05
C ARG A 101 12.66 14.29 8.71
N ASN A 102 13.18 13.69 7.65
CA ASN A 102 14.56 13.96 7.19
C ASN A 102 14.61 15.09 6.15
N PRO A 103 15.12 16.30 6.50
CA PRO A 103 15.27 17.42 5.58
C PRO A 103 16.56 17.25 4.75
N ALA A 104 16.62 16.23 3.89
CA ALA A 104 17.73 16.10 2.96
C ALA A 104 17.61 17.13 1.82
N LYS A 105 18.73 17.44 1.14
CA LYS A 105 18.74 18.34 -0.03
C LYS A 105 17.74 17.86 -1.08
N GLY A 106 16.87 18.75 -1.54
CA GLY A 106 15.82 18.45 -2.53
C GLY A 106 14.47 18.03 -1.92
N SER A 107 14.38 17.89 -0.59
CA SER A 107 13.09 17.87 0.09
C SER A 107 12.49 19.28 0.13
N GLY A 108 11.16 19.38 0.11
CA GLY A 108 10.43 20.65 0.30
C GLY A 108 10.57 21.23 1.71
N CYS A 109 11.42 20.63 2.55
CA CYS A 109 11.66 20.99 3.93
C CYS A 109 12.70 22.11 4.05
N THR A 110 12.61 23.13 3.19
CA THR A 110 13.55 24.25 3.16
C THR A 110 13.15 25.29 4.19
N GLY A 111 13.96 25.39 5.24
CA GLY A 111 13.67 26.17 6.44
C GLY A 111 13.53 25.23 7.61
N ARG A 112 14.37 25.40 8.66
CA ARG A 112 14.08 24.76 9.95
C ARG A 112 12.83 25.43 10.46
N ASP A 113 11.68 24.86 10.13
CA ASP A 113 10.44 25.30 10.73
C ASP A 113 10.42 24.78 12.16
N PRO A 114 10.57 25.65 13.16
CA PRO A 114 10.75 25.23 14.55
C PRO A 114 9.54 24.50 15.10
N GLU A 115 8.39 24.57 14.42
CA GLU A 115 7.10 24.06 14.89
C GLU A 115 6.84 22.61 14.48
N LEU A 116 7.46 22.15 13.39
CA LEU A 116 7.33 20.75 12.97
C LEU A 116 8.43 19.91 13.65
N PRO A 117 8.08 18.83 14.37
CA PRO A 117 9.05 17.96 15.01
C PRO A 117 9.84 17.15 13.97
N ASP A 118 11.13 16.95 14.22
CA ASP A 118 11.99 16.13 13.36
C ASP A 118 11.68 14.64 13.48
N THR A 119 11.28 14.19 14.66
CA THR A 119 10.95 12.79 14.92
C THR A 119 9.66 12.71 15.72
N ARG A 120 8.80 11.74 15.34
CA ARG A 120 7.64 11.34 16.12
C ARG A 120 7.73 9.88 16.47
N SER A 121 7.26 9.52 17.66
CA SER A 121 7.19 8.13 18.06
C SER A 121 5.86 7.80 18.74
N TYR A 122 5.29 6.66 18.38
CA TYR A 122 3.96 6.20 18.77
C TYR A 122 4.00 4.74 19.20
N ASP A 123 3.11 4.35 20.11
CA ASP A 123 2.87 2.94 20.38
C ASP A 123 1.87 2.44 19.35
N ALA A 124 2.19 1.33 18.69
CA ALA A 124 1.44 0.80 17.57
C ALA A 124 1.01 -0.65 17.84
N THR A 125 -0.23 -0.98 17.50
CA THR A 125 -0.70 -2.37 17.44
C THR A 125 -0.95 -2.72 16.00
N VAL A 126 -0.34 -3.82 15.54
CA VAL A 126 -0.50 -4.37 14.20
C VAL A 126 -1.43 -5.57 14.28
N ASP A 127 -2.50 -5.51 13.50
CA ASP A 127 -3.33 -6.66 13.17
C ASP A 127 -3.07 -7.09 11.72
N GLN A 128 -3.16 -8.40 11.48
CA GLN A 128 -2.86 -8.99 10.18
C GLN A 128 -3.93 -10.03 9.81
N ASP A 129 -4.55 -9.80 8.65
CA ASP A 129 -5.50 -10.71 8.02
C ASP A 129 -5.02 -11.01 6.59
N GLY A 130 -4.39 -12.18 6.42
CA GLY A 130 -3.72 -12.55 5.18
C GLY A 130 -2.61 -11.57 4.80
N LEU A 131 -2.78 -10.91 3.65
CA LEU A 131 -1.87 -9.85 3.16
C LEU A 131 -2.16 -8.47 3.74
N ARG A 132 -3.36 -8.26 4.32
CA ARG A 132 -3.79 -6.96 4.81
C ARG A 132 -3.25 -6.72 6.21
N LEU A 133 -2.72 -5.53 6.43
CA LEU A 133 -2.31 -5.04 7.73
C LEU A 133 -3.18 -3.86 8.14
N THR A 134 -3.55 -3.82 9.41
CA THR A 134 -4.15 -2.65 10.06
C THR A 134 -3.26 -2.23 11.21
N VAL A 135 -2.85 -0.97 11.23
CA VAL A 135 -2.02 -0.40 12.30
C VAL A 135 -2.83 0.62 13.05
N THR A 136 -2.99 0.43 14.36
CA THR A 136 -3.63 1.40 15.28
C THR A 136 -2.59 2.01 16.19
N LEU A 137 -2.56 3.34 16.27
CA LEU A 137 -1.60 4.13 17.03
C LEU A 137 -2.19 4.63 18.36
N SER A 138 -1.29 4.80 19.33
CA SER A 138 -1.54 5.31 20.67
C SER A 138 -0.30 6.02 21.23
N GLY A 139 -0.42 6.62 22.42
CA GLY A 139 0.67 7.35 23.08
C GLY A 139 0.83 8.82 22.64
N ALA A 140 -0.15 9.39 21.92
CA ALA A 140 -0.24 10.80 21.56
C ALA A 140 -1.70 11.29 21.60
N ASP A 141 -1.92 12.60 21.49
CA ASP A 141 -3.26 13.21 21.43
C ASP A 141 -3.78 13.22 19.97
N PHE A 142 -4.36 12.10 19.54
CA PHE A 142 -4.86 11.95 18.17
C PHE A 142 -6.24 12.58 17.98
N ILE A 143 -6.42 13.28 16.85
CA ILE A 143 -7.72 13.80 16.43
C ILE A 143 -8.40 12.73 15.57
N VAL A 144 -9.23 11.90 16.20
CA VAL A 144 -9.93 10.79 15.51
C VAL A 144 -11.28 11.25 14.95
N THR A 145 -11.46 11.14 13.64
CA THR A 145 -12.70 11.48 12.93
C THR A 145 -13.14 10.30 12.08
N ARG A 146 -14.39 9.84 12.26
CA ARG A 146 -14.96 8.68 11.53
C ARG A 146 -14.07 7.42 11.62
N GLY A 147 -13.43 7.20 12.77
CA GLY A 147 -12.58 6.03 13.02
C GLY A 147 -11.17 6.08 12.41
N ARG A 148 -10.74 7.20 11.83
CA ARG A 148 -9.36 7.41 11.36
C ARG A 148 -8.73 8.63 12.03
N GLY A 149 -7.43 8.80 11.92
CA GLY A 149 -6.63 9.84 12.59
C GLY A 149 -5.55 9.24 13.50
N ASN A 150 -5.69 7.96 13.84
CA ASN A 150 -4.68 7.15 14.50
C ASN A 150 -4.58 5.74 13.91
N THR A 151 -5.10 5.51 12.71
CA THR A 151 -5.19 4.16 12.11
C THR A 151 -4.86 4.26 10.65
N PHE A 152 -4.03 3.34 10.12
CA PHE A 152 -3.74 3.21 8.70
C PHE A 152 -3.65 1.74 8.29
N SER A 153 -3.72 1.49 6.98
CA SER A 153 -3.66 0.13 6.41
C SER A 153 -2.44 -0.09 5.54
N GLY A 154 -2.02 -1.35 5.42
CA GLY A 154 -0.97 -1.77 4.51
C GLY A 154 -1.23 -3.11 3.87
N THR A 155 -0.36 -3.47 2.93
CA THR A 155 -0.39 -4.76 2.22
C THR A 155 1.02 -5.33 2.12
N ILE A 156 1.17 -6.62 2.39
CA ILE A 156 2.40 -7.39 2.20
C ILE A 156 2.43 -7.92 0.76
N ASP A 157 3.60 -7.94 0.11
CA ASP A 157 3.78 -8.59 -1.18
C ASP A 157 4.54 -9.92 -1.06
N GLY A 158 4.64 -10.67 -2.16
CA GLY A 158 5.36 -11.95 -2.19
C GLY A 158 6.88 -11.84 -2.01
N SER A 159 7.43 -10.63 -1.91
CA SER A 159 8.87 -10.36 -1.71
C SER A 159 9.21 -9.92 -0.28
N ASP A 160 8.32 -10.16 0.68
CA ASP A 160 8.46 -9.71 2.08
C ASP A 160 8.66 -8.19 2.19
N ARG A 161 8.00 -7.43 1.31
CA ARG A 161 7.87 -5.98 1.45
C ARG A 161 6.46 -5.63 1.88
N VAL A 162 6.37 -4.55 2.63
CA VAL A 162 5.08 -3.96 3.01
C VAL A 162 4.95 -2.57 2.42
N THR A 163 3.76 -2.28 1.93
CA THR A 163 3.35 -0.94 1.54
C THR A 163 2.25 -0.46 2.49
N PHE A 164 2.45 0.69 3.14
CA PHE A 164 1.37 1.38 3.86
C PHE A 164 0.94 2.62 3.09
N VAL A 165 -0.35 2.95 3.17
CA VAL A 165 -0.90 4.22 2.70
C VAL A 165 -1.41 4.95 3.93
N LEU A 166 -0.86 6.15 4.17
CA LEU A 166 -1.25 7.04 5.25
C LEU A 166 -1.99 8.21 4.59
N GLY A 167 -3.31 8.26 4.74
CA GLY A 167 -4.13 9.35 4.23
C GLY A 167 -4.13 9.46 2.71
N ASP A 168 -4.52 10.63 2.23
CA ASP A 168 -4.50 10.96 0.81
C ASP A 168 -3.24 11.76 0.47
N GLN A 169 -2.61 11.43 -0.66
CA GLN A 169 -1.44 12.16 -1.14
C GLN A 169 -1.80 13.49 -1.83
N ASP A 170 -3.05 13.68 -2.23
CA ASP A 170 -3.51 14.88 -2.93
C ASP A 170 -3.84 16.02 -1.95
N LEU A 171 -2.90 16.98 -1.85
CA LEU A 171 -3.06 18.20 -1.07
C LEU A 171 -4.18 19.11 -1.59
N TYR A 172 -4.71 18.92 -2.79
CA TYR A 172 -5.74 19.82 -3.29
C TYR A 172 -7.09 19.60 -2.58
N TYR A 173 -7.33 18.42 -2.01
CA TYR A 173 -8.60 18.04 -1.38
C TYR A 173 -8.43 17.51 0.06
N TRP A 174 -7.32 17.82 0.71
CA TRP A 174 -6.96 17.21 1.99
C TRP A 174 -7.84 17.64 3.17
N GLU A 175 -8.48 18.83 3.11
CA GLU A 175 -9.26 19.42 4.20
C GLU A 175 -10.55 18.66 4.50
N ASP A 176 -11.16 18.08 3.47
CA ASP A 176 -12.43 17.35 3.54
C ASP A 176 -12.24 15.82 3.63
N ARG A 177 -10.99 15.36 3.44
CA ARG A 177 -10.66 13.94 3.45
C ARG A 177 -10.30 13.47 4.85
N VAL A 178 -10.66 12.22 5.11
CA VAL A 178 -10.34 11.59 6.38
C VAL A 178 -8.86 11.18 6.35
N GLN A 179 -8.07 11.75 7.25
CA GLN A 179 -6.64 11.50 7.37
C GLN A 179 -6.36 10.32 8.32
N ASP A 180 -5.31 9.56 8.05
CA ASP A 180 -4.97 8.37 8.84
C ASP A 180 -4.17 8.67 10.11
N LEU A 181 -3.33 9.69 10.06
CA LEU A 181 -2.45 10.10 11.16
C LEU A 181 -2.58 11.61 11.36
N VAL A 182 -3.29 11.97 12.42
CA VAL A 182 -3.57 13.35 12.83
C VAL A 182 -3.35 13.49 14.32
N GLU A 183 -2.39 14.32 14.68
CA GLU A 183 -1.99 14.53 16.06
C GLU A 183 -2.11 16.00 16.44
N ARG A 184 -2.67 16.30 17.62
CA ARG A 184 -2.56 17.63 18.20
C ARG A 184 -1.15 17.81 18.76
N ILE A 185 -0.40 18.79 18.25
CA ILE A 185 1.00 19.04 18.61
C ILE A 185 1.18 20.40 19.28
N GLY A 186 0.72 20.52 20.52
CA GLY A 186 0.81 21.75 21.29
C GLY A 186 -0.50 22.07 22.01
N THR A 187 -0.55 23.22 22.66
CA THR A 187 -1.70 23.62 23.50
C THR A 187 -2.64 24.59 22.80
N THR A 188 -2.25 25.21 21.70
CA THR A 188 -3.04 26.29 21.04
C THR A 188 -3.70 25.83 19.74
N GLY A 189 -4.02 24.53 19.63
CA GLY A 189 -4.75 23.99 18.49
C GLY A 189 -3.89 23.72 17.25
N GLN A 190 -2.58 23.56 17.44
CA GLN A 190 -1.67 23.03 16.42
C GLN A 190 -1.98 21.58 16.09
N VAL A 191 -1.94 21.23 14.81
CA VAL A 191 -2.17 19.87 14.33
C VAL A 191 -1.05 19.45 13.38
N LEU A 192 -0.52 18.25 13.60
CA LEU A 192 0.37 17.54 12.71
C LEU A 192 -0.43 16.52 11.92
N VAL A 193 -0.36 16.59 10.60
CA VAL A 193 -0.86 15.55 9.71
C VAL A 193 0.32 14.90 8.99
N ILE A 194 0.39 13.57 9.04
CA ILE A 194 1.37 12.81 8.27
C ILE A 194 0.61 12.00 7.23
N THR A 195 0.92 12.26 5.96
CA THR A 195 0.32 11.55 4.81
C THR A 195 1.41 11.05 3.87
N GLY A 196 1.17 9.96 3.16
CA GLY A 196 2.09 9.43 2.17
C GLY A 196 2.00 7.94 1.98
N LYS A 197 2.99 7.40 1.25
CA LYS A 197 3.15 5.98 1.00
C LYS A 197 4.45 5.51 1.65
N VAL A 198 4.35 4.51 2.52
CA VAL A 198 5.53 3.83 3.07
C VAL A 198 5.83 2.64 2.20
N THR A 199 7.11 2.43 1.88
CA THR A 199 7.61 1.16 1.35
C THR A 199 8.72 0.64 2.25
N ALA A 200 8.50 -0.53 2.87
CA ALA A 200 9.39 -1.05 3.89
C ALA A 200 9.72 -2.53 3.66
N GLY A 201 10.91 -2.93 4.11
CA GLY A 201 11.28 -4.33 4.26
C GLY A 201 10.82 -4.87 5.61
N LEU A 202 10.67 -6.19 5.68
CA LEU A 202 10.15 -6.90 6.83
C LEU A 202 11.21 -7.79 7.50
N SER A 203 11.15 -7.86 8.83
CA SER A 203 11.68 -8.95 9.64
C SER A 203 10.66 -9.28 10.75
N PRO A 204 10.79 -10.42 11.46
CA PRO A 204 9.86 -10.78 12.53
C PRO A 204 9.72 -9.72 13.63
N SER A 205 10.78 -8.94 13.87
CA SER A 205 10.83 -7.92 14.93
C SER A 205 10.86 -6.47 14.42
N ARG A 206 10.90 -6.24 13.10
CA ARG A 206 11.11 -4.89 12.56
C ARG A 206 10.45 -4.70 11.20
N ILE A 207 9.83 -3.53 11.01
CA ILE A 207 9.37 -3.03 9.71
C ILE A 207 10.11 -1.72 9.47
N SER A 208 10.91 -1.62 8.41
CA SER A 208 11.76 -0.45 8.19
C SER A 208 11.79 -0.05 6.73
N GLY A 209 11.61 1.24 6.46
CA GLY A 209 11.52 1.75 5.10
C GLY A 209 11.53 3.26 5.00
N THR A 210 11.10 3.73 3.83
CA THR A 210 10.96 5.15 3.52
C THR A 210 9.50 5.53 3.44
N LEU A 211 9.19 6.75 3.89
CA LEU A 211 7.92 7.40 3.70
C LEU A 211 8.05 8.43 2.56
N ALA A 212 7.35 8.20 1.46
CA ALA A 212 7.16 9.17 0.39
C ALA A 212 5.90 9.98 0.70
N GLY A 213 6.03 11.17 1.25
CA GLY A 213 4.90 11.84 1.90
C GLY A 213 5.18 13.23 2.43
N TRP A 214 4.17 13.77 3.09
CA TRP A 214 4.12 15.10 3.67
C TRP A 214 3.99 15.04 5.20
N PHE A 215 4.69 15.96 5.85
CA PHE A 215 4.40 16.42 7.20
C PHE A 215 3.73 17.78 7.05
N LEU A 216 2.47 17.89 7.46
CA LEU A 216 1.70 19.12 7.39
C LEU A 216 1.51 19.66 8.80
N TYR A 217 1.77 20.94 8.97
CA TYR A 217 1.46 21.68 10.16
C TYR A 217 0.30 22.61 9.89
N VAL A 218 -0.74 22.47 10.69
CA VAL A 218 -2.03 23.09 10.46
C VAL A 218 -2.52 23.76 11.72
N GLU A 219 -3.16 24.91 11.56
CA GLU A 219 -3.99 25.51 12.59
C GLU A 219 -5.44 25.06 12.51
N GLY A 220 -6.02 24.80 13.68
CA GLY A 220 -7.43 24.43 13.83
C GLY A 220 -7.54 23.14 14.62
N GLY A 221 -8.21 23.20 15.78
CA GLY A 221 -8.28 22.08 16.71
C GLY A 221 -9.09 20.85 16.25
N GLY A 222 -9.51 20.80 14.98
CA GLY A 222 -10.26 19.71 14.37
C GLY A 222 -10.60 19.98 12.90
N PRO A 223 -11.11 18.98 12.17
CA PRO A 223 -11.46 19.13 10.77
C PRO A 223 -12.66 20.07 10.56
N PRO A 224 -12.75 20.75 9.40
CA PRO A 224 -11.79 20.72 8.31
C PRO A 224 -10.49 21.46 8.67
N PHE A 225 -9.36 20.90 8.26
CA PHE A 225 -8.02 21.43 8.52
C PHE A 225 -7.69 22.52 7.48
N ARG A 226 -8.16 23.75 7.70
CA ARG A 226 -8.20 24.77 6.62
C ARG A 226 -6.96 25.65 6.46
N ILE A 227 -6.12 25.73 7.49
CA ILE A 227 -5.01 26.70 7.49
C ILE A 227 -3.70 25.94 7.56
N LEU A 228 -3.19 25.57 6.38
CA LEU A 228 -1.85 25.00 6.23
C LEU A 228 -0.82 26.10 6.54
N GLN A 229 -0.22 26.03 7.72
CA GLN A 229 0.80 26.97 8.15
C GLN A 229 2.15 26.59 7.55
N ASN A 230 2.46 25.30 7.52
CA ASN A 230 3.69 24.81 6.95
C ASN A 230 3.60 23.36 6.46
N ASN A 231 4.51 22.96 5.58
CA ASN A 231 4.66 21.59 5.17
C ASN A 231 6.12 21.19 4.95
N CYS A 232 6.38 19.90 4.98
CA CYS A 232 7.66 19.32 4.59
C CYS A 232 7.39 18.04 3.79
N TYR A 233 7.85 18.04 2.55
CA TYR A 233 7.64 16.96 1.60
C TYR A 233 8.94 16.25 1.24
N SER A 234 8.86 14.93 1.12
CA SER A 234 9.91 14.15 0.49
C SER A 234 9.37 12.92 -0.22
N PHE A 235 9.97 12.59 -1.37
CA PHE A 235 9.71 11.34 -2.08
C PHE A 235 10.42 10.13 -1.48
N THR A 236 11.52 10.32 -0.75
CA THR A 236 12.41 9.19 -0.41
C THR A 236 13.16 9.33 0.90
N THR A 237 13.15 10.49 1.55
CA THR A 237 14.10 10.78 2.64
C THR A 237 13.50 10.55 4.01
N HIS A 238 12.19 10.73 4.19
CA HIS A 238 11.53 10.45 5.46
C HIS A 238 11.66 8.97 5.78
N ARG A 239 11.93 8.66 7.05
CA ARG A 239 12.12 7.29 7.52
C ARG A 239 10.89 6.84 8.27
N PHE A 240 10.58 5.55 8.10
CA PHE A 240 9.52 4.87 8.82
C PHE A 240 10.12 3.61 9.43
N GLU A 241 9.93 3.44 10.73
CA GLU A 241 10.41 2.27 11.46
C GLU A 241 9.41 1.82 12.51
N MET A 242 9.06 0.55 12.52
CA MET A 242 8.36 -0.11 13.61
C MET A 242 9.25 -1.19 14.21
N VAL A 243 9.50 -1.12 15.51
CA VAL A 243 10.25 -2.15 16.26
C VAL A 243 9.31 -2.85 17.21
N ARG A 244 9.24 -4.19 17.16
CA ARG A 244 8.37 -5.00 18.01
C ARG A 244 8.76 -4.79 19.49
N GLN A 245 7.75 -4.67 20.36
CA GLN A 245 7.90 -4.52 21.81
C GLN A 245 7.77 -5.86 22.53
#